data_AF-A0A438AJ50-F1
#
_entry.id   AF-A0A438AJ50-F1
#
_cell.length_a   1.000
_cell.length_b   1.000
_cell.length_c   1.000
_cell.angle_alpha   90.00
_cell.angle_beta   90.00
_cell.angle_gamma   90.00
#
_symmetry.space_group_name_H-M   'P 1'
#
loop_
_entity.id
_entity.type
_entity.pdbx_description
1 polymer ?
#
loop_
_entity_poly.entity_id
_entity_poly.type
_entity_poly.pdbx_seq_one_letter_code
_entity_poly.pdbx_strand_id
1 'polypeptide(L)' 'MSAPHTDVERQEKRHRFPLMGMGGVVLFAILLLVLWIAWLALAGNDPDTAEQQIDGRTGAVEMQEDGAAAAVDTDGE' A
#
# COMPACT_ATOMS: atom_id res chain seq x y z
N MET A 1 30.33 43.74 -23.12
CA MET A 1 30.77 42.37 -22.82
C MET A 1 29.62 41.44 -23.13
N SER A 2 29.75 40.60 -24.16
CA SER A 2 28.76 39.58 -24.52
C SER A 2 28.79 38.46 -23.47
N ALA A 3 27.63 38.09 -22.97
CA ALA A 3 27.49 37.12 -21.90
C ALA A 3 28.13 35.76 -22.26
N PRO A 4 28.65 35.00 -21.27
CA PRO A 4 29.17 33.67 -21.52
C PRO A 4 28.09 32.80 -22.19
N HIS A 5 28.38 32.27 -23.38
CA HIS A 5 27.53 31.28 -24.03
C HIS A 5 27.61 29.98 -23.23
N THR A 6 26.64 29.76 -22.34
CA THR A 6 26.46 28.45 -21.71
C THR A 6 25.80 27.54 -22.74
N ASP A 7 26.56 26.59 -23.28
CA ASP A 7 26.02 25.53 -24.14
C ASP A 7 25.08 24.63 -23.32
N VAL A 8 23.82 25.04 -23.22
CA VAL A 8 22.74 24.32 -22.53
C VAL A 8 22.53 22.92 -23.11
N GLU A 9 22.66 22.74 -24.43
CA GLU A 9 22.56 21.44 -25.10
C GLU A 9 23.64 20.43 -24.63
N ARG A 10 24.84 20.92 -24.30
CA ARG A 10 25.94 20.07 -23.82
C ARG A 10 25.74 19.66 -22.37
N GLN A 11 25.12 20.52 -21.56
CA GLN A 11 24.76 20.24 -20.17
C GLN A 11 23.58 19.27 -20.08
N GLU A 12 22.53 19.49 -20.87
CA GLU A 12 21.35 18.62 -20.91
C GLU A 12 21.70 17.16 -21.21
N LYS A 13 22.59 16.93 -22.20
CA LYS A 13 23.11 15.59 -22.53
C LYS A 13 23.84 14.89 -21.39
N ARG A 14 24.40 15.64 -20.44
CA ARG A 14 25.15 15.10 -19.29
C ARG A 14 24.27 14.90 -18.05
N HIS A 15 23.19 15.67 -17.91
CA HIS A 15 22.26 15.60 -16.77
C HIS A 15 21.04 14.70 -17.01
N ARG A 16 20.83 14.24 -18.25
CA ARG A 16 19.76 13.28 -18.58
C ARG A 16 19.87 11.95 -17.83
N PHE A 17 21.07 11.48 -17.51
CA PHE A 17 21.28 10.22 -16.77
C PHE A 17 20.73 10.30 -15.32
N PRO A 18 21.10 11.31 -14.52
CA PRO A 18 20.49 11.54 -13.21
C PRO A 18 18.96 11.68 -13.24
N LEU A 19 18.42 12.41 -14.23
CA LEU A 19 16.98 12.61 -14.38
C LEU A 19 16.24 11.29 -14.69
N MET A 20 16.83 10.42 -15.53
CA MET A 20 16.30 9.08 -15.79
C MET A 20 16.29 8.20 -14.55
N GLY A 21 17.31 8.33 -13.68
CA GLY A 21 17.37 7.62 -12.40
C GLY A 21 16.23 8.01 -11.45
N MET A 22 15.98 9.32 -11.30
CA MET A 22 14.86 9.82 -10.50
C MET A 22 13.51 9.34 -11.05
N GLY A 23 13.31 9.39 -12.37
CA GLY A 23 12.11 8.86 -13.01
C GLY A 23 11.90 7.36 -12.73
N GLY A 24 12.97 6.56 -12.77
CA GLY A 24 12.92 5.13 -12.44
C GLY A 24 12.53 4.86 -10.99
N VAL A 25 13.08 5.62 -10.04
CA VAL A 25 12.74 5.49 -8.61
C VAL A 25 11.28 5.87 -8.35
N VAL A 26 10.79 6.94 -8.98
CA VAL A 26 9.39 7.36 -8.86
C VAL A 26 8.45 6.28 -9.40
N LEU A 27 8.76 5.72 -10.57
CA LEU A 27 7.97 4.64 -11.15
C LEU A 27 7.95 3.40 -10.24
N PHE A 28 9.11 3.04 -9.69
CA PHE A 28 9.22 1.92 -8.75
C PHE A 28 8.40 2.14 -7.47
N ALA A 29 8.44 3.36 -6.91
CA ALA A 29 7.65 3.71 -5.73
C ALA A 29 6.14 3.62 -6.00
N ILE A 30 5.68 4.07 -7.18
CA ILE A 30 4.28 3.96 -7.60
C ILE A 30 3.87 2.49 -7.70
N LEU A 31 4.69 1.64 -8.32
CA LEU A 31 4.41 0.21 -8.44
C LEU A 31 4.29 -0.48 -7.07
N LEU A 32 5.23 -0.19 -6.15
CA LEU A 32 5.16 -0.71 -4.78
C LEU A 32 3.90 -0.26 -4.05
N LEU A 33 3.53 1.02 -4.19
CA LEU A 33 2.35 1.56 -3.54
C LEU A 33 1.07 0.87 -4.03
N VAL A 34 0.93 0.69 -5.34
CA VAL A 34 -0.22 0.00 -5.92
C VAL A 34 -0.29 -1.45 -5.43
N LEU A 35 0.83 -2.14 -5.39
CA LEU A 35 0.90 -3.53 -4.91
C LEU A 35 0.52 -3.61 -3.43
N TRP A 36 0.97 -2.66 -2.61
CA TRP A 36 0.65 -2.61 -1.19
C TRP A 36 -0.83 -2.32 -0.94
N ILE A 37 -1.43 -1.39 -1.67
CA ILE A 37 -2.88 -1.11 -1.59
C ILE A 37 -3.69 -2.35 -2.00
N ALA A 38 -3.32 -3.01 -3.08
CA ALA A 38 -3.98 -4.23 -3.52
C ALA A 38 -3.87 -5.34 -2.46
N TRP A 39 -2.70 -5.48 -1.83
CA TRP A 39 -2.51 -6.42 -0.73
C TRP A 39 -3.37 -6.07 0.49
N LEU A 40 -3.40 -4.80 0.90
CA LEU A 40 -4.22 -4.34 2.03
C LEU A 40 -5.72 -4.57 1.79
N ALA A 41 -6.19 -4.37 0.56
CA ALA A 41 -7.58 -4.65 0.19
C ALA A 41 -7.93 -6.14 0.25
N LEU A 42 -6.97 -7.03 -0.03
CA LEU A 42 -7.15 -8.48 0.05
C LEU A 42 -6.91 -9.05 1.46
N ALA A 43 -6.06 -8.40 2.26
CA ALA A 43 -5.63 -8.88 3.58
C ALA A 43 -6.67 -8.66 4.68
N GLY A 44 -7.84 -8.10 4.37
CA GLY A 44 -8.99 -8.10 5.26
C GLY A 44 -8.79 -7.18 6.46
N ASN A 45 -9.14 -5.91 6.30
CA ASN A 45 -9.31 -4.99 7.41
C ASN A 45 -10.71 -5.21 8.03
N ASP A 46 -11.06 -6.46 8.33
CA ASP A 46 -12.39 -6.85 8.78
C ASP A 46 -12.70 -6.16 10.11
N PRO A 47 -13.73 -5.29 10.15
CA PRO A 47 -14.05 -4.49 11.34
C PRO A 47 -14.43 -5.38 12.53
N ASP A 48 -14.81 -6.63 12.26
CA ASP A 48 -15.32 -7.53 13.28
C ASP A 48 -14.22 -8.27 14.06
N THR A 49 -13.00 -8.35 13.53
CA THR A 49 -11.92 -9.18 14.12
C THR A 49 -11.20 -8.56 15.32
N ALA A 50 -11.69 -7.43 15.84
CA ALA A 50 -11.19 -6.91 17.10
C ALA A 50 -11.68 -7.81 18.26
N GLU A 51 -10.73 -8.44 18.98
CA GLU A 51 -11.00 -9.29 20.16
C GLU A 51 -11.94 -8.62 21.18
N GLN A 52 -11.94 -7.29 21.20
CA GLN A 52 -12.83 -6.45 22.00
C GLN A 52 -13.38 -5.33 21.11
N GLN A 53 -14.67 -5.41 20.76
CA GLN A 53 -15.39 -4.34 20.07
C GLN A 53 -16.17 -3.50 21.07
N ILE A 54 -16.18 -2.17 20.89
CA ILE A 54 -16.95 -1.25 21.75
C ILE A 54 -18.19 -0.80 20.98
N ASP A 55 -19.39 -1.11 21.48
CA ASP A 55 -20.63 -0.63 20.89
C ASP A 55 -20.72 0.89 21.02
N GLY A 56 -20.78 1.60 19.89
CA GLY A 56 -20.87 3.05 19.83
C GLY A 56 -22.17 3.63 20.42
N ARG A 57 -23.21 2.80 20.66
CA ARG A 57 -24.46 3.23 21.27
C ARG A 57 -24.48 3.08 22.79
N THR A 58 -23.86 2.03 23.31
CA THR A 58 -23.95 1.67 24.75
C THR A 58 -22.64 1.77 25.50
N GLY A 59 -21.50 1.80 24.79
CA GLY A 59 -20.17 1.76 25.38
C GLY A 59 -19.80 0.40 25.99
N ALA A 60 -20.60 -0.64 25.76
CA ALA A 60 -20.30 -1.99 26.20
C ALA A 60 -19.16 -2.59 25.37
N VAL A 61 -18.28 -3.35 26.02
CA VAL A 61 -17.26 -4.17 25.35
C VAL A 61 -17.89 -5.51 25.03
N GLU A 62 -18.07 -5.78 23.74
CA GLU A 62 -18.46 -7.08 23.22
C GLU A 62 -17.19 -7.88 22.92
N MET A 63 -17.03 -9.01 23.62
CA MET A 63 -15.99 -9.98 23.29
C MET A 63 -16.52 -10.84 22.13
N GLN A 64 -15.79 -10.85 21.02
CA GLN A 64 -16.15 -11.74 19.91
C GLN A 64 -15.79 -13.18 20.33
N GLU A 65 -16.80 -14.01 20.57
CA GLU A 65 -16.61 -15.46 20.61
C GLU A 65 -16.37 -15.92 19.18
N ASP A 66 -15.09 -16.08 18.82
CA ASP A 66 -14.68 -16.63 17.52
C ASP A 66 -15.46 -17.91 17.22
N GLY A 67 -16.34 -17.81 16.23
CA GLY A 67 -17.21 -18.88 15.79
C GLY A 67 -16.40 -20.09 15.34
N ALA A 68 -16.47 -21.15 16.13
CA ALA A 68 -16.26 -22.53 15.70
C ALA A 68 -17.21 -22.86 14.53
N ALA A 69 -16.80 -22.53 13.30
CA ALA A 69 -17.49 -22.92 12.08
C ALA A 69 -16.50 -23.19 10.93
N ALA A 70 -15.38 -23.83 11.24
CA ALA A 70 -14.47 -24.42 10.26
C ALA A 70 -14.28 -25.92 10.53
N ALA A 71 -15.38 -26.66 10.54
CA ALA A 71 -15.41 -28.10 10.24
C ALA A 71 -16.88 -28.49 10.09
N VAL A 72 -17.39 -28.22 8.91
CA VAL A 72 -18.61 -28.82 8.41
C VAL A 72 -18.50 -30.34 8.59
N ASP A 73 -19.51 -30.87 9.25
CA ASP A 73 -19.97 -32.25 9.19
C ASP A 73 -20.01 -32.74 7.73
N THR A 74 -18.92 -33.34 7.26
CA THR A 74 -18.89 -34.25 6.12
C THR A 74 -17.92 -35.37 6.45
N ASP A 75 -18.42 -36.41 7.09
CA ASP A 75 -18.23 -37.79 6.62
C ASP A 75 -19.02 -38.71 7.55
N GLY A 76 -20.30 -38.89 7.19
CA GLY A 76 -21.05 -40.07 7.54
C GLY A 76 -20.71 -41.17 6.55
N GLU A 77 -19.99 -42.19 7.01
CA GLU A 77 -20.22 -43.64 6.86
C GLU A 77 -19.08 -44.42 7.53
#